data_AF-S9NYU5-F1
#
_entry.id   AF-S9NYU5-F1
#
_cell.length_a   1.000
_cell.length_b   1.000
_cell.length_c   1.000
_cell.angle_alpha   90.00
_cell.angle_beta   90.00
_cell.angle_gamma   90.00
#
_symmetry.space_group_name_H-M   'P 1'
#
loop_
_entity.id
_entity.type
_entity.pdbx_description
1 polymer ?
#
loop_
_entity_poly.entity_id
_entity_poly.type
_entity_poly.pdbx_seq_one_letter_code
_entity_poly.pdbx_strand_id
1 'polypeptide(L)'
;MRLPFTPGLLVCTVAASGCFISEDPVPPQVCAQDADCPSTHRCVTVSESERACEVLYPPAPLDFDAGSPPDAGPARTPTWCNDIQPVMVANCVSACHGATTSGSGHPEFRLDVYSSASPKGALEMAELIKVRAVEQRNMPPGAPPTSLARERELINRWVAAGSPFCDDAGTP
;
A
#
# COMPACT_ATOMS: atom_id res chain seq x y z
N MET A 1 13.04 -16.28 86.49
CA MET A 1 14.33 -16.00 85.82
C MET A 1 14.00 -15.32 84.49
N ARG A 2 14.50 -14.10 84.27
CA ARG A 2 14.10 -13.21 83.16
C ARG A 2 14.79 -13.66 81.86
N LEU A 3 14.02 -13.77 80.77
CA LEU A 3 14.52 -13.97 79.40
C LEU A 3 14.99 -12.63 78.82
N PRO A 4 16.18 -12.56 78.20
CA PRO A 4 16.50 -11.51 77.24
C PRO A 4 16.42 -12.02 75.80
N PHE A 5 15.71 -11.22 75.01
CA PHE A 5 15.63 -11.16 73.56
C PHE A 5 17.02 -10.90 72.93
N THR A 6 17.31 -11.54 71.81
CA THR A 6 18.22 -10.97 70.78
C THR A 6 17.78 -11.41 69.38
N PRO A 7 17.81 -10.51 68.38
CA PRO A 7 17.03 -10.63 67.15
C PRO A 7 17.80 -11.38 66.05
N GLY A 8 17.11 -12.28 65.36
CA GLY A 8 17.62 -12.96 64.18
C GLY A 8 17.70 -12.01 62.98
N LEU A 9 18.92 -11.77 62.50
CA LEU A 9 19.19 -11.04 61.27
C LEU A 9 19.12 -12.06 60.11
N LEU A 10 17.97 -12.12 59.44
CA LEU A 10 17.76 -12.96 58.26
C LEU A 10 18.27 -12.21 57.03
N VAL A 11 19.49 -12.53 56.59
CA VAL A 11 20.05 -12.01 55.34
C VAL A 11 19.53 -12.87 54.18
N CYS A 12 18.47 -12.42 53.52
CA CYS A 12 18.03 -12.99 52.24
C CYS A 12 18.97 -12.51 51.13
N THR A 13 19.95 -13.33 50.77
CA THR A 13 20.67 -13.20 49.50
C THR A 13 19.71 -13.53 48.36
N VAL A 14 19.17 -12.50 47.71
CA VAL A 14 18.42 -12.65 46.46
C VAL A 14 19.46 -12.88 45.36
N ALA A 15 19.73 -14.15 45.04
CA ALA A 15 20.42 -14.51 43.82
C ALA A 15 19.47 -14.19 42.66
N ALA A 16 19.66 -13.04 42.02
CA ALA A 16 19.04 -12.75 40.74
C ALA A 16 19.67 -13.69 39.70
N SER A 17 19.07 -14.85 39.50
CA SER A 17 19.32 -15.69 38.35
C SER A 17 18.77 -14.97 37.11
N GLY A 18 19.55 -14.02 36.60
CA GLY A 18 19.33 -13.47 35.27
C GLY A 18 19.61 -14.57 34.27
N CYS A 19 18.59 -15.00 33.52
CA CYS A 19 18.80 -15.79 32.33
C CYS A 19 19.55 -14.90 31.32
N PHE A 20 20.86 -15.06 31.19
CA PHE A 20 21.55 -14.55 30.01
C PHE A 20 21.14 -15.46 28.85
N ILE A 21 20.33 -14.94 27.93
CA ILE A 21 20.13 -15.58 26.63
C ILE A 21 21.44 -15.34 25.89
N SER A 22 22.32 -16.35 25.93
CA SER A 22 23.45 -16.40 25.00
C SER A 22 22.86 -16.88 23.68
N GLU A 23 22.47 -15.94 22.82
CA GLU A 23 22.26 -16.26 21.41
C GLU A 23 23.65 -16.53 20.84
N ASP A 24 24.03 -17.80 20.70
CA ASP A 24 25.14 -18.16 19.82
C ASP A 24 24.71 -17.71 18.41
N PRO A 25 25.36 -16.71 17.79
CA PRO A 25 25.02 -16.35 16.43
C PRO A 25 25.36 -17.56 15.57
N VAL A 26 24.34 -18.25 15.08
CA VAL A 26 24.51 -19.28 14.07
C VAL A 26 25.29 -18.62 12.93
N PRO A 27 26.50 -19.10 12.60
CA PRO A 27 27.30 -18.45 11.58
C PRO A 27 26.49 -18.42 10.29
N PRO A 28 26.37 -17.25 9.64
CA PRO A 28 25.53 -17.11 8.46
C PRO A 28 26.02 -18.07 7.38
N GLN A 29 25.13 -18.93 6.89
CA GLN A 29 25.47 -19.85 5.82
C GLN A 29 25.74 -19.02 4.56
N VAL A 30 26.99 -19.06 4.09
CA VAL A 30 27.43 -18.34 2.88
C VAL A 30 26.75 -18.94 1.65
N CYS A 31 26.28 -18.08 0.75
CA CYS A 31 25.57 -18.49 -0.46
C CYS A 31 26.05 -17.68 -1.66
N ALA A 32 26.00 -18.27 -2.86
CA ALA A 32 26.19 -17.52 -4.11
C ALA A 32 24.85 -17.22 -4.78
N GLN A 33 23.86 -18.10 -4.58
CA GLN A 33 22.53 -18.04 -5.16
C GLN A 33 21.49 -18.64 -4.21
N ASP A 34 20.21 -18.35 -4.43
CA ASP A 34 19.12 -18.76 -3.54
C ASP A 34 19.00 -20.29 -3.39
N ALA A 35 19.39 -21.04 -4.42
CA ALA A 35 19.41 -22.50 -4.38
C ALA A 35 20.42 -23.09 -3.38
N ASP A 36 21.38 -22.30 -2.90
CA ASP A 36 22.35 -22.71 -1.89
C ASP A 36 21.78 -22.61 -0.47
N CYS A 37 20.59 -22.00 -0.32
CA CYS A 37 19.93 -21.77 0.94
C CYS A 37 18.82 -22.81 1.21
N PRO A 38 18.50 -23.10 2.48
CA PRO A 38 17.29 -23.83 2.84
C PRO A 38 16.06 -23.15 2.27
N SER A 39 14.99 -23.92 2.00
CA SER A 39 13.76 -23.41 1.36
C SER A 39 13.05 -22.26 2.11
N THR A 40 13.43 -22.00 3.36
CA THR A 40 12.92 -20.89 4.20
C THR A 40 13.81 -19.65 4.19
N HIS A 41 14.89 -19.62 3.39
CA HIS A 41 15.88 -18.54 3.34
C HIS A 41 16.15 -18.10 1.89
N ARG A 42 16.71 -16.92 1.72
CA ARG A 42 17.23 -16.42 0.43
C ARG A 42 18.64 -15.87 0.56
N CYS A 43 19.36 -15.81 -0.55
CA CYS A 43 20.74 -15.35 -0.58
C CYS A 43 20.84 -13.82 -0.69
N VAL A 44 21.09 -13.16 0.43
CA VAL A 44 21.20 -11.70 0.51
C VAL A 44 22.66 -11.25 0.62
N THR A 45 22.96 -10.06 0.14
CA THR A 45 24.26 -9.41 0.36
C THR A 45 24.28 -8.79 1.75
N VAL A 46 25.14 -9.29 2.63
CA VAL A 46 25.30 -8.80 4.00
C VAL A 46 26.44 -7.79 4.14
N SER A 47 27.43 -7.84 3.24
CA SER A 47 28.48 -6.83 3.10
C SER A 47 28.97 -6.76 1.65
N GLU A 48 29.83 -5.79 1.30
CA GLU A 48 30.30 -5.56 -0.08
C GLU A 48 30.91 -6.80 -0.78
N SER A 49 31.33 -7.81 -0.02
CA SER A 49 31.92 -9.05 -0.54
C SER A 49 31.34 -10.33 0.06
N GLU A 50 30.28 -10.22 0.87
CA GLU A 50 29.73 -11.36 1.61
C GLU A 50 28.23 -11.49 1.37
N ARG A 51 27.82 -12.70 1.04
CA ARG A 51 26.42 -13.07 0.84
C ARG A 51 26.07 -14.24 1.76
N ALA A 52 24.91 -14.16 2.40
CA ALA A 52 24.47 -15.12 3.38
C ALA A 52 22.98 -15.43 3.25
N CYS A 53 22.59 -16.62 3.69
CA CYS A 53 21.20 -17.05 3.76
C CYS A 53 20.49 -16.31 4.90
N GLU A 54 19.55 -15.43 4.56
CA GLU A 54 18.68 -14.75 5.52
C GLU A 54 17.27 -15.35 5.46
N VAL A 55 16.63 -15.49 6.63
CA VAL A 55 15.28 -16.04 6.77
C VAL A 55 14.28 -15.18 5.99
N LEU A 56 13.44 -15.84 5.19
CA LEU A 56 12.27 -15.20 4.59
C LEU A 56 11.22 -14.95 5.70
N TYR A 57 11.10 -13.71 6.18
CA TYR A 57 10.04 -13.31 7.11
C TYR A 57 8.88 -12.64 6.36
N PRO A 58 7.60 -12.94 6.68
CA PRO A 58 7.15 -13.84 7.76
C PRO A 58 7.33 -15.33 7.44
N PRO A 59 7.51 -16.20 8.47
CA PRO A 59 7.52 -17.64 8.27
C PRO A 59 6.22 -18.04 7.57
N ALA A 60 6.34 -18.83 6.51
CA ALA A 60 5.21 -19.27 5.71
C ALA A 60 4.07 -19.77 6.62
N PRO A 61 2.88 -19.15 6.58
CA PRO A 61 1.73 -19.70 7.27
C PRO A 61 1.42 -21.06 6.68
N LEU A 62 1.38 -22.08 7.54
CA LEU A 62 0.70 -23.33 7.23
C LEU A 62 -0.75 -22.99 6.86
N ASP A 63 -1.12 -23.33 5.63
CA ASP A 63 -2.49 -23.50 5.15
C ASP A 63 -3.50 -22.41 5.56
N PHE A 64 -3.32 -21.19 5.04
CA PHE A 64 -4.45 -20.33 4.70
C PHE A 64 -4.17 -19.69 3.34
N ASP A 65 -5.12 -19.88 2.41
CA ASP A 65 -5.23 -19.25 1.08
C ASP A 65 -5.26 -17.71 1.16
N ALA A 66 -4.14 -17.12 1.54
CA ALA A 66 -3.85 -15.71 1.31
C ALA A 66 -2.57 -15.68 0.49
N GLY A 67 -2.71 -16.05 -0.79
CA GLY A 67 -1.62 -15.96 -1.74
C GLY A 67 -0.91 -14.63 -1.57
N SER A 68 0.42 -14.67 -1.37
CA SER A 68 1.26 -13.59 -1.85
C SER A 68 0.70 -13.21 -3.21
N PRO A 69 0.38 -11.92 -3.48
CA PRO A 69 0.01 -11.57 -4.83
C PRO A 69 1.12 -12.18 -5.68
N PRO A 70 0.80 -13.01 -6.69
CA PRO A 70 1.81 -13.31 -7.70
C PRO A 70 2.40 -11.96 -8.08
N ASP A 71 3.70 -11.88 -8.40
CA ASP A 71 4.24 -10.70 -9.07
C ASP A 71 3.26 -10.38 -10.19
N ALA A 72 2.36 -9.44 -9.90
CA ALA A 72 1.16 -9.26 -10.68
C ALA A 72 1.76 -8.55 -11.87
N GLY A 73 1.92 -9.29 -12.97
CA GLY A 73 2.44 -8.75 -14.21
C GLY A 73 1.84 -7.37 -14.48
N PRO A 74 2.51 -6.54 -15.28
CA PRO A 74 2.28 -5.09 -15.36
C PRO A 74 0.83 -4.71 -15.07
N ALA A 75 0.61 -3.93 -14.00
CA ALA A 75 -0.74 -3.61 -13.56
C ALA A 75 -1.56 -3.12 -14.75
N ARG A 76 -2.70 -3.77 -15.03
CA ARG A 76 -3.56 -3.44 -16.16
C ARG A 76 -3.76 -1.93 -16.25
N THR A 77 -3.60 -1.38 -17.45
CA THR A 77 -4.00 -0.02 -17.76
C THR A 77 -5.46 0.21 -17.38
N PRO A 78 -5.77 1.18 -16.50
CA PRO A 78 -7.16 1.45 -16.14
C PRO A 78 -7.95 1.98 -17.34
N THR A 79 -9.22 1.62 -17.44
CA THR A 79 -10.13 2.10 -18.50
C THR A 79 -11.33 2.83 -17.94
N TRP A 80 -11.94 3.67 -18.79
CA TRP A 80 -13.10 4.46 -18.40
C TRP A 80 -14.19 3.61 -17.74
N CYS A 81 -14.66 2.57 -18.43
CA CYS A 81 -15.88 1.84 -18.06
C CYS A 81 -15.70 0.99 -16.79
N ASN A 82 -14.51 0.42 -16.63
CA ASN A 82 -14.25 -0.54 -15.56
C ASN A 82 -13.67 0.11 -14.30
N ASP A 83 -12.85 1.15 -14.45
CA ASP A 83 -12.07 1.68 -13.33
C ASP A 83 -12.41 3.14 -13.01
N ILE A 84 -12.58 3.99 -14.03
CA ILE A 84 -12.61 5.44 -13.82
C ILE A 84 -14.02 5.99 -13.65
N GLN A 85 -15.00 5.51 -14.41
CA GLN A 85 -16.38 5.92 -14.26
C GLN A 85 -16.90 5.65 -12.83
N PRO A 86 -16.63 4.49 -12.19
CA PRO A 86 -16.99 4.28 -10.80
C PRO A 86 -16.36 5.30 -9.85
N VAL A 87 -15.09 5.67 -10.07
CA VAL A 87 -14.37 6.69 -9.28
C VAL A 87 -15.03 8.06 -9.45
N MET A 88 -15.37 8.46 -10.67
CA MET A 88 -16.04 9.73 -10.94
C MET A 88 -17.41 9.78 -10.29
N VAL A 89 -18.20 8.72 -10.42
CA VAL A 89 -19.56 8.65 -9.85
C VAL A 89 -19.51 8.75 -8.32
N ALA A 90 -18.61 8.02 -7.67
CA ALA A 90 -18.50 7.99 -6.22
C ALA A 90 -18.02 9.31 -5.62
N ASN A 91 -17.13 10.03 -6.31
CA ASN A 91 -16.37 11.13 -5.69
C ASN A 91 -16.62 12.51 -6.32
N CYS A 92 -17.05 12.58 -7.58
CA CYS A 92 -17.02 13.81 -8.37
C CYS A 92 -18.39 14.24 -8.91
N VAL A 93 -19.22 13.26 -9.29
CA VAL A 93 -20.45 13.50 -10.04
C VAL A 93 -21.51 14.16 -9.16
N SER A 94 -22.13 13.41 -8.24
CA SER A 94 -23.23 13.83 -7.34
C SER A 94 -23.88 15.19 -7.70
N ALA A 95 -23.82 16.18 -6.81
CA ALA A 95 -24.35 17.53 -7.05
C ALA A 95 -23.35 18.49 -7.71
N CYS A 96 -22.17 18.02 -8.13
CA CYS A 96 -21.05 18.89 -8.52
C CYS A 96 -20.74 18.81 -10.02
N HIS A 97 -20.40 17.63 -10.54
CA HIS A 97 -19.93 17.47 -11.92
C HIS A 97 -20.73 16.42 -12.70
N GLY A 98 -21.99 16.19 -12.33
CA GLY A 98 -22.93 15.37 -13.09
C GLY A 98 -23.92 16.20 -13.91
N ALA A 99 -25.08 15.62 -14.22
CA ALA A 99 -26.19 16.39 -14.78
C ALA A 99 -26.66 17.55 -13.88
N THR A 100 -26.44 17.44 -12.57
CA THR A 100 -26.67 18.51 -11.59
C THR A 100 -25.33 19.10 -11.15
N THR A 101 -25.21 20.43 -11.20
CA THR A 101 -23.96 21.15 -10.89
C THR A 101 -24.12 22.19 -9.78
N SER A 102 -25.21 22.15 -9.01
CA SER A 102 -25.53 23.14 -7.98
C SER A 102 -24.43 23.28 -6.90
N GLY A 103 -23.64 22.24 -6.65
CA GLY A 103 -22.53 22.22 -5.70
C GLY A 103 -21.20 22.74 -6.27
N SER A 104 -21.05 22.83 -7.59
CA SER A 104 -19.82 23.33 -8.23
C SER A 104 -20.00 24.67 -8.94
N GLY A 105 -21.20 24.93 -9.49
CA GLY A 105 -21.45 26.05 -10.38
C GLY A 105 -20.81 25.91 -11.77
N HIS A 106 -20.36 24.70 -12.14
CA HIS A 106 -19.62 24.43 -13.38
C HIS A 106 -20.43 23.55 -14.36
N PRO A 107 -21.40 24.10 -15.12
CA PRO A 107 -22.21 23.35 -16.09
C PRO A 107 -21.49 23.06 -17.41
N GLU A 108 -20.30 23.61 -17.64
CA GLU A 108 -19.55 23.51 -18.89
C GLU A 108 -18.91 22.13 -19.12
N PHE A 109 -18.88 21.27 -18.09
CA PHE A 109 -18.39 19.91 -18.19
C PHE A 109 -19.17 18.94 -17.29
N ARG A 110 -19.08 17.65 -17.64
CA ARG A 110 -19.75 16.53 -17.00
C ARG A 110 -18.82 15.34 -16.90
N LEU A 111 -18.60 14.88 -15.69
CA LEU A 111 -17.72 13.75 -15.37
C LEU A 111 -18.47 12.42 -15.26
N ASP A 112 -19.77 12.39 -15.51
CA ASP A 112 -20.56 11.17 -15.68
C ASP A 112 -20.65 10.70 -17.14
N VAL A 113 -20.09 11.48 -18.07
CA VAL A 113 -20.01 11.17 -19.50
C VAL A 113 -18.54 11.05 -19.88
N TYR A 114 -18.19 10.01 -20.66
CA TYR A 114 -16.81 9.79 -21.10
C TYR A 114 -16.31 10.93 -22.00
N SER A 115 -16.97 11.16 -23.13
CA SER A 115 -16.56 12.18 -24.11
C SER A 115 -17.78 12.91 -24.66
N SER A 116 -17.68 14.22 -24.71
CA SER A 116 -18.68 15.12 -25.31
C SER A 116 -18.01 16.49 -25.53
N ALA A 117 -18.40 17.19 -26.59
CA ALA A 117 -17.84 18.52 -26.87
C ALA A 117 -18.48 19.63 -26.00
N SER A 118 -19.77 19.51 -25.68
CA SER A 118 -20.51 20.49 -24.89
C SER A 118 -21.76 19.86 -24.25
N PRO A 119 -21.83 19.74 -22.91
CA PRO A 119 -20.74 20.00 -21.97
C PRO A 119 -19.57 19.03 -22.20
N LYS A 120 -18.35 19.44 -21.83
CA LYS A 120 -17.14 18.61 -21.97
C LYS A 120 -17.24 17.32 -21.15
N GLY A 121 -16.85 16.18 -21.71
CA GLY A 121 -16.78 14.91 -20.98
C GLY A 121 -15.52 14.77 -20.14
N ALA A 122 -15.39 13.63 -19.46
CA ALA A 122 -14.22 13.29 -18.66
C ALA A 122 -12.93 13.19 -19.48
N LEU A 123 -13.00 12.73 -20.73
CA LEU A 123 -11.87 12.66 -21.67
C LEU A 123 -11.33 14.07 -21.96
N GLU A 124 -12.20 15.01 -22.30
CA GLU A 124 -11.80 16.39 -22.58
C GLU A 124 -11.28 17.11 -21.33
N MET A 125 -11.63 16.62 -20.14
CA MET A 125 -11.21 17.16 -18.84
C MET A 125 -10.06 16.39 -18.19
N ALA A 126 -9.56 15.31 -18.80
CA ALA A 126 -8.66 14.33 -18.18
C ALA A 126 -7.43 14.97 -17.50
N GLU A 127 -6.75 15.88 -18.17
CA GLU A 127 -5.58 16.58 -17.60
C GLU A 127 -5.97 17.48 -16.42
N LEU A 128 -7.09 18.20 -16.51
CA LEU A 128 -7.56 19.04 -15.40
C LEU A 128 -8.00 18.20 -14.20
N ILE A 129 -8.61 17.05 -14.44
CA ILE A 129 -8.94 16.06 -13.39
C ILE A 129 -7.66 15.64 -12.68
N LYS A 130 -6.60 15.26 -13.41
CA LYS A 130 -5.31 14.88 -12.83
C LYS A 130 -4.74 16.02 -11.98
N VAL A 131 -4.67 17.24 -12.51
CA VAL A 131 -4.16 18.40 -11.78
C VAL A 131 -4.92 18.63 -10.48
N ARG A 132 -6.26 18.59 -10.49
CA ARG A 132 -7.09 18.94 -9.33
C ARG A 132 -7.22 17.81 -8.32
N ALA A 133 -7.44 16.59 -8.79
CA ALA A 133 -7.71 15.43 -7.95
C ALA A 133 -6.42 14.75 -7.48
N VAL A 134 -5.37 14.67 -8.32
CA VAL A 134 -4.13 13.92 -8.03
C VAL A 134 -3.04 14.84 -7.49
N GLU A 135 -2.73 15.91 -8.21
CA GLU A 135 -1.57 16.77 -7.93
C GLU A 135 -1.88 17.77 -6.81
N GLN A 136 -2.91 18.60 -6.99
CA GLN A 136 -3.32 19.62 -6.03
C GLN A 136 -4.15 19.04 -4.88
N ARG A 137 -4.83 17.91 -5.11
CA ARG A 137 -5.70 17.22 -4.15
C ARG A 137 -6.75 18.14 -3.52
N ASN A 138 -7.20 19.15 -4.26
CA ASN A 138 -8.25 20.08 -3.83
C ASN A 138 -9.65 19.66 -4.34
N MET A 139 -9.72 18.55 -5.07
CA MET A 139 -10.96 17.88 -5.45
C MET A 139 -10.93 16.39 -5.02
N PRO A 140 -12.07 15.86 -4.55
CA PRO A 140 -13.27 16.59 -4.15
C PRO A 140 -13.03 17.45 -2.89
N PRO A 141 -13.82 18.51 -2.67
CA PRO A 141 -13.64 19.39 -1.52
C PRO A 141 -13.86 18.63 -0.20
N GLY A 142 -13.00 18.89 0.79
CA GLY A 142 -13.13 18.30 2.13
C GLY A 142 -12.65 16.85 2.27
N ALA A 143 -12.18 16.21 1.21
CA ALA A 143 -11.60 14.87 1.30
C ALA A 143 -10.24 14.89 2.04
N PRO A 144 -10.03 14.04 3.07
CA PRO A 144 -8.72 13.89 3.70
C PRO A 144 -7.64 13.47 2.68
N PRO A 145 -6.38 13.92 2.82
CA PRO A 145 -5.31 13.64 1.85
C PRO A 145 -5.09 12.16 1.52
N THR A 146 -5.35 11.25 2.45
CA THR A 146 -5.13 9.80 2.30
C THR A 146 -6.36 9.01 1.85
N SER A 147 -7.56 9.58 1.98
CA SER A 147 -8.84 8.86 1.77
C SER A 147 -9.09 8.37 0.33
N LEU A 148 -8.38 8.94 -0.65
CA LEU A 148 -8.56 8.67 -2.08
C LEU A 148 -7.25 8.23 -2.76
N ALA A 149 -6.31 7.67 -2.01
CA ALA A 149 -4.98 7.32 -2.54
C ALA A 149 -5.08 6.33 -3.72
N ARG A 150 -5.97 5.33 -3.62
CA ARG A 150 -6.17 4.33 -4.66
C ARG A 150 -6.82 4.91 -5.91
N GLU A 151 -7.86 5.71 -5.73
CA GLU A 151 -8.62 6.37 -6.79
C GLU A 151 -7.75 7.36 -7.57
N ARG A 152 -6.93 8.14 -6.84
CA ARG A 152 -5.97 9.07 -7.44
C ARG A 152 -4.92 8.36 -8.29
N GLU A 153 -4.45 7.21 -7.83
CA GLU A 153 -3.53 6.37 -8.59
C GLU A 153 -4.18 5.80 -9.86
N LEU A 154 -5.46 5.37 -9.79
CA LEU A 154 -6.21 4.98 -10.99
C LEU A 154 -6.33 6.11 -12.00
N ILE A 155 -6.70 7.31 -11.55
CA ILE A 155 -6.79 8.51 -12.39
C ILE A 155 -5.42 8.83 -13.02
N ASN A 156 -4.35 8.82 -12.22
CA ASN A 156 -3.01 9.11 -12.70
C ASN A 156 -2.59 8.17 -13.84
N ARG A 157 -2.78 6.85 -13.67
CA ARG A 157 -2.45 5.87 -14.71
C ARG A 157 -3.34 5.95 -15.93
N TRP A 158 -4.64 6.18 -15.75
CA TRP A 158 -5.57 6.34 -16.87
C TRP A 158 -5.18 7.53 -17.75
N VAL A 159 -4.91 8.69 -17.14
CA VAL A 159 -4.48 9.89 -17.89
C VAL A 159 -3.14 9.65 -18.57
N ALA A 160 -2.17 9.05 -17.88
CA ALA A 160 -0.86 8.73 -18.46
C ALA A 160 -0.95 7.76 -19.66
N ALA A 161 -1.97 6.90 -19.70
CA ALA A 161 -2.21 5.98 -20.80
C ALA A 161 -3.02 6.58 -21.96
N GLY A 162 -3.26 7.90 -21.96
CA GLY A 162 -4.08 8.55 -23.00
C GLY A 162 -5.58 8.44 -22.77
N SER A 163 -5.99 8.14 -21.54
CA SER A 163 -7.39 8.07 -21.11
C SER A 163 -8.25 7.06 -21.89
N PRO A 164 -7.84 5.78 -22.03
CA PRO A 164 -8.53 4.82 -22.87
C PRO A 164 -9.99 4.61 -22.45
N PHE A 165 -10.86 4.42 -23.46
CA PHE A 165 -12.22 3.94 -23.26
C PHE A 165 -12.22 2.45 -22.90
N CYS A 166 -13.42 1.85 -22.73
CA CYS A 166 -13.64 0.51 -22.18
C CYS A 166 -12.55 -0.53 -22.50
N ASP A 167 -12.42 -0.92 -23.77
CA ASP A 167 -11.52 -1.99 -24.22
C ASP A 167 -10.32 -1.44 -25.00
N ASP A 168 -10.12 -0.12 -24.99
CA ASP A 168 -9.06 0.57 -25.72
C ASP A 168 -7.72 0.52 -24.99
N ALA A 169 -7.70 0.02 -23.75
CA ALA A 169 -6.46 -0.32 -23.08
C ALA A 169 -5.89 -1.58 -23.74
N GLY A 170 -4.89 -1.40 -24.60
CA GLY A 170 -4.12 -2.52 -25.13
C GLY A 170 -3.72 -3.51 -24.03
N THR A 171 -3.68 -4.79 -24.39
CA THR A 171 -3.23 -5.87 -23.52
C THR A 171 -1.80 -5.57 -23.04
N PRO A 172 -1.46 -5.80 -21.76
CA PRO A 172 -0.12 -5.56 -21.22
C PRO A 172 1.00 -6.28 -21.99
#